data_AF-A0A2A4QCL1-F1
#
_entry.id   AF-A0A2A4QCL1-F1
#
_cell.length_a   1.000
_cell.length_b   1.000
_cell.length_c   1.000
_cell.angle_alpha   90.00
_cell.angle_beta   90.00
_cell.angle_gamma   90.00
#
_symmetry.space_group_name_H-M   'P 1'
#
loop_
_entity.id
_entity.type
_entity.pdbx_description
1 polymer ?
#
loop_
_entity_poly.entity_id
_entity_poly.type
_entity_poly.pdbx_seq_one_letter_code
_entity_poly.pdbx_strand_id
1 'polypeptide(L)'
;MDTRLIGGVRGDHTVLFYFYFRRRDIDKNIFRIKILLASPGNLSEDRKKVSEIVRNINLDNGQREGFVAEIVSWETHTRPAVGEYTQAVINDQFPDDIDIFIGMMGTYFGTPTKHWGSGTEEEFRIAYESWEKTKTPEIMFYFSDAMSSLSQIDPEQLLKRNAFRNDLKDLGVYYFVYTDVTEFQFDLFRHISSAIHKALKSKEIGKSEEAIPQESAISLKNYNELLAQDPLINAISMLDKATDHLECYSKIQSDFTADIIKLSKVLVKEHRNIERAVQNIKPQKVQKSLDIIYNEMSSYSKKIAIKIPKLSIEFSNSIMSCLRAIKMLKDNNLEDKMPLTGISYNMGETRTALKSLIGAIKTIEPAFMDGSDDILDIKIQKQIVIALHQDLVSSLNKSIELLDRLMNELPDNV
;
A
#
# COMPACT_ATOMS: atom_id res chain seq x y z
N MET A 1 -25.45 27.13 -27.10
CA MET A 1 -26.48 28.06 -27.59
C MET A 1 -27.81 27.30 -27.70
N ASP A 2 -28.89 28.01 -27.39
CA ASP A 2 -30.32 27.64 -27.40
C ASP A 2 -30.87 26.76 -26.25
N THR A 3 -31.15 27.43 -25.13
CA THR A 3 -32.13 26.99 -24.11
C THR A 3 -33.54 27.37 -24.56
N ARG A 4 -34.39 26.38 -24.84
CA ARG A 4 -35.86 26.56 -24.83
C ARG A 4 -36.43 25.93 -23.58
N LEU A 5 -36.86 26.76 -22.65
CA LEU A 5 -37.78 26.41 -21.57
C LEU A 5 -39.20 26.35 -22.16
N ILE A 6 -39.87 25.20 -22.00
CA ILE A 6 -41.32 25.09 -22.18
C ILE A 6 -41.86 24.54 -20.86
N GLY A 7 -42.73 25.31 -20.21
CA GLY A 7 -43.29 25.01 -18.90
C GLY A 7 -44.68 24.35 -18.93
N GLY A 8 -45.07 23.85 -17.75
CA GLY A 8 -46.41 23.34 -17.37
C GLY A 8 -46.59 21.83 -17.57
N VAL A 9 -47.18 21.02 -16.66
CA VAL A 9 -48.11 21.22 -15.53
C VAL A 9 -47.93 20.06 -14.52
N ARG A 10 -48.30 20.32 -13.25
CA ARG A 10 -48.28 19.46 -12.05
C ARG A 10 -48.89 18.06 -12.20
N GLY A 11 -48.26 17.11 -11.51
CA GLY A 11 -48.85 15.85 -11.03
C GLY A 11 -47.73 14.98 -10.43
N ASP A 12 -47.88 14.56 -9.17
CA ASP A 12 -46.94 13.69 -8.43
C ASP A 12 -46.36 12.58 -9.31
N HIS A 13 -45.03 12.52 -9.46
CA HIS A 13 -44.22 11.31 -9.69
C HIS A 13 -42.73 11.70 -9.71
N THR A 14 -41.91 10.85 -9.11
CA THR A 14 -40.44 10.84 -9.08
C THR A 14 -39.83 11.31 -10.41
N VAL A 15 -39.19 12.48 -10.41
CA VAL A 15 -38.48 12.98 -11.60
C VAL A 15 -37.13 12.27 -11.70
N LEU A 16 -37.08 11.12 -12.38
CA LEU A 16 -35.85 10.60 -12.94
C LEU A 16 -35.44 11.50 -14.11
N PHE A 17 -34.45 12.36 -13.88
CA PHE A 17 -33.76 13.08 -14.95
C PHE A 17 -32.90 12.09 -15.75
N TYR A 18 -33.46 11.52 -16.81
CA TYR A 18 -32.68 10.86 -17.86
C TYR A 18 -32.15 11.92 -18.82
N PHE A 19 -30.90 12.35 -18.62
CA PHE A 19 -30.15 13.02 -19.69
C PHE A 19 -29.69 11.96 -20.69
N TYR A 20 -30.32 11.94 -21.86
CA TYR A 20 -29.82 11.20 -23.02
C TYR A 20 -28.57 11.92 -23.55
N PHE A 21 -27.38 11.56 -23.07
CA PHE A 21 -26.14 11.99 -23.70
C PHE A 21 -25.96 11.23 -25.03
N ARG A 22 -26.15 11.96 -26.12
CA ARG A 22 -25.78 11.53 -27.48
C ARG A 22 -24.28 11.25 -27.50
N ARG A 23 -23.87 9.98 -27.65
CA ARG A 23 -22.48 9.58 -27.89
C ARG A 23 -21.91 10.40 -29.04
N ARG A 24 -20.91 11.24 -28.74
CA ARG A 24 -19.81 11.47 -29.67
C ARG A 24 -18.73 10.49 -29.25
N ASP A 25 -18.59 9.40 -30.00
CA ASP A 25 -17.31 8.69 -30.03
C ASP A 25 -16.31 9.68 -30.63
N ILE A 26 -15.56 10.36 -29.76
CA ILE A 26 -14.39 11.13 -30.14
C ILE A 26 -13.26 10.11 -30.08
N ASP A 27 -12.70 9.74 -31.22
CA ASP A 27 -11.40 9.06 -31.31
C ASP A 27 -10.37 9.94 -30.57
N LYS A 28 -10.18 9.68 -29.27
CA LYS A 28 -9.14 10.31 -28.47
C LYS A 28 -7.84 9.55 -28.73
N ASN A 29 -6.81 10.24 -29.20
CA ASN A 29 -5.44 9.70 -29.20
C ASN A 29 -5.10 9.29 -27.75
N ILE A 30 -4.78 8.01 -27.55
CA ILE A 30 -4.36 7.47 -26.26
C ILE A 30 -2.84 7.43 -26.22
N PHE A 31 -2.22 8.17 -25.30
CA PHE A 31 -0.78 8.13 -25.07
C PHE A 31 -0.38 6.84 -24.34
N ARG A 32 0.58 6.10 -24.89
CA ARG A 32 1.18 4.97 -24.17
C ARG A 32 2.35 5.48 -23.33
N ILE A 33 2.33 5.21 -22.02
CA ILE A 33 3.40 5.54 -21.09
C ILE A 33 4.11 4.24 -20.68
N LYS A 34 5.35 4.06 -21.13
CA LYS A 34 6.14 2.84 -20.89
C LYS A 34 6.96 2.98 -19.61
N ILE A 35 6.74 2.06 -18.68
CA ILE A 35 7.40 2.02 -17.38
C ILE A 35 8.31 0.78 -17.33
N LEU A 36 9.63 0.95 -17.39
CA LEU A 36 10.58 -0.15 -17.24
C LEU A 36 10.76 -0.48 -15.76
N LEU A 37 10.43 -1.71 -15.37
CA LEU A 37 10.55 -2.20 -14.00
C LEU A 37 11.75 -3.14 -13.83
N ALA A 38 12.80 -2.60 -13.23
CA ALA A 38 14.05 -3.28 -12.94
C ALA A 38 14.13 -3.67 -11.46
N SER A 39 14.31 -4.96 -11.18
CA SER A 39 14.54 -5.42 -9.81
C SER A 39 15.14 -6.83 -9.78
N PRO A 40 15.88 -7.19 -8.72
CA PRO A 40 16.18 -8.59 -8.46
C PRO A 40 14.89 -9.42 -8.28
N GLY A 41 14.95 -10.72 -8.60
CA GLY A 41 13.79 -11.60 -8.61
C GLY A 41 13.16 -11.89 -7.24
N ASN A 42 13.86 -11.59 -6.14
CA ASN A 42 13.36 -11.83 -4.78
C ASN A 42 12.36 -10.76 -4.28
N LEU A 43 12.07 -9.72 -5.06
CA LEU A 43 11.12 -8.65 -4.73
C LEU A 43 9.72 -8.87 -5.35
N SER A 44 9.26 -10.12 -5.38
CA SER A 44 8.00 -10.48 -6.08
C SER A 44 6.76 -9.79 -5.50
N GLU A 45 6.69 -9.55 -4.19
CA GLU A 45 5.59 -8.84 -3.55
C GLU A 45 5.58 -7.36 -3.93
N ASP A 46 6.75 -6.72 -3.91
CA ASP A 46 6.90 -5.31 -4.29
C ASP A 46 6.56 -5.10 -5.77
N ARG A 47 7.01 -5.99 -6.66
CA ARG A 47 6.65 -5.98 -8.10
C ARG A 47 5.13 -6.10 -8.32
N LYS A 48 4.44 -6.93 -7.53
CA LYS A 48 2.97 -7.01 -7.57
C LYS A 48 2.33 -5.69 -7.18
N LYS A 49 2.89 -4.97 -6.20
CA LYS A 49 2.40 -3.64 -5.81
C LYS A 49 2.61 -2.59 -6.88
N VAL A 50 3.73 -2.61 -7.60
CA VAL A 50 3.90 -1.75 -8.79
C VAL A 50 2.79 -2.01 -9.80
N SER A 51 2.54 -3.28 -10.13
CA SER A 51 1.47 -3.69 -11.06
C SER A 51 0.09 -3.25 -10.61
N GLU A 52 -0.23 -3.41 -9.32
CA GLU A 52 -1.50 -3.00 -8.73
C GLU A 52 -1.71 -1.48 -8.84
N ILE A 53 -0.67 -0.70 -8.50
CA ILE A 53 -0.68 0.76 -8.58
C ILE A 53 -0.89 1.24 -10.01
N VAL A 54 -0.11 0.73 -10.98
CA VAL A 54 -0.24 1.13 -12.39
C VAL A 54 -1.63 0.78 -12.92
N ARG A 55 -2.16 -0.40 -12.56
CA ARG A 55 -3.53 -0.79 -12.91
C ARG A 55 -4.56 0.19 -12.33
N ASN A 56 -4.41 0.57 -11.06
CA ASN A 56 -5.31 1.52 -10.41
C ASN A 56 -5.25 2.90 -11.09
N ILE A 57 -4.05 3.41 -11.41
CA ILE A 57 -3.89 4.69 -12.13
C ILE A 57 -4.57 4.64 -13.51
N ASN A 58 -4.42 3.54 -14.26
CA ASN A 58 -5.09 3.37 -15.54
C ASN A 58 -6.63 3.38 -15.41
N LEU A 59 -7.17 2.74 -14.36
CA LEU A 59 -8.60 2.72 -14.10
C LEU A 59 -9.13 4.10 -13.66
N ASP A 60 -8.34 4.81 -12.86
CA ASP A 60 -8.75 6.07 -12.26
C ASP A 60 -8.66 7.23 -13.26
N ASN A 61 -7.56 7.30 -14.01
CA ASN A 61 -7.18 8.46 -14.82
C ASN A 61 -7.07 8.11 -16.32
N GLY A 62 -6.59 6.91 -16.66
CA GLY A 62 -6.16 6.55 -18.01
C GLY A 62 -7.20 6.82 -19.10
N GLN A 63 -8.45 6.35 -18.91
CA GLN A 63 -9.51 6.58 -19.90
C GLN A 63 -9.89 8.07 -20.06
N ARG A 64 -9.86 8.84 -18.96
CA ARG A 64 -10.28 10.24 -18.98
C ARG A 64 -9.23 11.14 -19.64
N GLU A 65 -7.99 10.94 -19.21
CA GLU A 65 -6.82 11.70 -19.64
C GLU A 65 -6.25 11.20 -20.97
N GLY A 66 -6.76 10.07 -21.48
CA GLY A 66 -6.35 9.53 -22.78
C GLY A 66 -4.94 8.95 -22.72
N PHE A 67 -4.67 8.08 -21.75
CA PHE A 67 -3.40 7.35 -21.69
C PHE A 67 -3.56 5.93 -21.16
N VAL A 68 -2.56 5.10 -21.43
CA VAL A 68 -2.36 3.80 -20.81
C VAL A 68 -0.91 3.68 -20.36
N ALA A 69 -0.71 3.50 -19.06
CA ALA A 69 0.59 3.15 -18.50
C ALA A 69 0.80 1.64 -18.56
N GLU A 70 1.92 1.21 -19.11
CA GLU A 70 2.28 -0.19 -19.32
C GLU A 70 3.60 -0.51 -18.64
N ILE A 71 3.63 -1.59 -17.86
CA ILE A 71 4.85 -2.08 -17.23
C ILE A 71 5.59 -2.98 -18.20
N VAL A 72 6.80 -2.57 -18.57
CA VAL A 72 7.78 -3.38 -19.29
C VAL A 72 8.69 -4.03 -18.27
N SER A 73 8.89 -5.34 -18.39
CA SER A 73 9.79 -6.08 -17.51
C SER A 73 10.32 -7.33 -18.21
N TRP A 74 11.44 -7.86 -17.73
CA TRP A 74 12.05 -9.05 -18.32
C TRP A 74 11.10 -10.26 -18.33
N GLU A 75 10.27 -10.44 -17.29
CA GLU A 75 9.34 -11.59 -17.16
C GLU A 75 8.25 -11.61 -18.23
N THR A 76 7.84 -10.41 -18.69
CA THR A 76 6.67 -10.24 -19.56
C THR A 76 7.03 -9.83 -20.98
N HIS A 77 8.19 -9.23 -21.19
CA HIS A 77 8.57 -8.60 -22.46
C HIS A 77 9.87 -9.15 -23.07
N THR A 78 10.45 -10.20 -22.49
CA THR A 78 11.62 -10.88 -23.09
C THR A 78 11.27 -12.30 -23.48
N ARG A 79 11.95 -12.80 -24.52
CA ARG A 79 11.91 -14.19 -24.96
C ARG A 79 13.33 -14.78 -24.95
N PRO A 80 13.47 -16.11 -24.82
CA PRO A 80 14.75 -16.77 -25.03
C PRO A 80 15.33 -16.42 -26.39
N ALA A 81 16.59 -15.99 -26.40
CA ALA A 81 17.33 -15.63 -27.60
C ALA A 81 18.84 -15.78 -27.34
N VAL A 82 19.65 -15.57 -28.37
CA VAL A 82 21.12 -15.65 -28.31
C VAL A 82 21.70 -14.26 -28.55
N GLY A 83 22.67 -13.88 -27.72
CA GLY A 83 23.39 -12.61 -27.80
C GLY A 83 24.74 -12.73 -27.10
N GLU A 84 25.40 -11.60 -26.86
CA GLU A 84 26.77 -11.57 -26.32
C GLU A 84 26.88 -12.19 -24.92
N TYR A 85 25.88 -11.94 -24.07
CA TYR A 85 25.67 -12.56 -22.77
C TYR A 85 24.19 -12.45 -22.37
N THR A 86 23.77 -13.19 -21.34
CA THR A 86 22.34 -13.33 -20.96
C THR A 86 21.64 -11.99 -20.71
N GLN A 87 22.28 -11.05 -19.99
CA GLN A 87 21.65 -9.76 -19.69
C GLN A 87 21.60 -8.84 -20.93
N ALA A 88 22.58 -8.88 -21.85
CA ALA A 88 22.49 -8.14 -23.12
C ALA A 88 21.26 -8.57 -23.94
N VAL A 89 20.98 -9.89 -23.99
CA VAL A 89 19.78 -10.41 -24.66
C VAL A 89 18.49 -9.85 -24.07
N ILE A 90 18.44 -9.64 -22.76
CA ILE A 90 17.29 -9.05 -22.07
C ILE A 90 17.18 -7.57 -22.43
N ASN A 91 18.28 -6.83 -22.32
CA ASN A 91 18.33 -5.38 -22.55
C ASN A 91 17.98 -5.01 -24.00
N ASP A 92 18.48 -5.76 -24.98
CA ASP A 92 18.21 -5.55 -26.41
C ASP A 92 16.72 -5.76 -26.79
N GLN A 93 15.93 -6.36 -25.89
CA GLN A 93 14.51 -6.60 -26.09
C GLN A 93 13.62 -5.53 -25.44
N PHE A 94 14.19 -4.61 -24.64
CA PHE A 94 13.42 -3.50 -24.09
C PHE A 94 13.19 -2.42 -25.15
N PRO A 95 12.01 -1.75 -25.16
CA PRO A 95 11.77 -0.62 -26.06
C PRO A 95 12.74 0.53 -25.79
N ASP A 96 13.17 1.23 -26.83
CA ASP A 96 14.05 2.40 -26.71
C ASP A 96 13.33 3.64 -26.12
N ASP A 97 12.00 3.70 -26.24
CA ASP A 97 11.14 4.82 -25.87
C ASP A 97 10.53 4.66 -24.46
N ILE A 98 11.35 4.31 -23.47
CA ILE A 98 10.93 4.26 -22.07
C ILE A 98 10.68 5.68 -21.54
N ASP A 99 9.53 5.87 -20.87
CA ASP A 99 9.15 7.15 -20.26
C ASP A 99 9.58 7.24 -18.80
N ILE A 100 9.45 6.13 -18.07
CA ILE A 100 9.73 6.05 -16.64
C ILE A 100 10.55 4.78 -16.37
N PHE A 101 11.64 4.92 -15.63
CA PHE A 101 12.41 3.80 -15.09
C PHE A 101 12.12 3.66 -13.60
N ILE A 102 11.77 2.45 -13.16
CA ILE A 102 11.61 2.11 -11.75
C ILE A 102 12.58 1.00 -11.40
N GLY A 103 13.60 1.36 -10.62
CA GLY A 103 14.53 0.41 -10.01
C GLY A 103 14.12 0.08 -8.58
N MET A 104 14.17 -1.19 -8.20
CA MET A 104 13.95 -1.63 -6.82
C MET A 104 15.05 -2.60 -6.38
N MET A 105 15.51 -2.46 -5.13
CA MET A 105 16.57 -3.32 -4.60
C MET A 105 16.43 -3.57 -3.09
N GLY A 106 16.44 -4.85 -2.70
CA GLY A 106 16.36 -5.28 -1.30
C GLY A 106 17.74 -5.52 -0.71
N THR A 107 17.85 -6.51 0.18
CA THR A 107 19.13 -6.95 0.76
C THR A 107 20.01 -7.70 -0.24
N TYR A 108 19.41 -8.25 -1.31
CA TYR A 108 20.08 -8.92 -2.41
C TYR A 108 20.37 -7.92 -3.54
N PHE A 109 21.65 -7.80 -3.92
CA PHE A 109 22.10 -6.91 -5.00
C PHE A 109 21.80 -7.49 -6.37
N GLY A 110 22.06 -8.78 -6.55
CA GLY A 110 21.86 -9.49 -7.81
C GLY A 110 23.01 -10.41 -8.16
N THR A 111 22.89 -11.00 -9.35
CA THR A 111 23.96 -11.80 -9.96
C THR A 111 24.77 -10.91 -10.90
N PRO A 112 26.11 -10.93 -10.83
CA PRO A 112 26.96 -10.16 -11.74
C PRO A 112 26.67 -10.46 -13.20
N THR A 113 26.70 -9.41 -14.01
CA THR A 113 26.67 -9.50 -15.46
C THR A 113 28.10 -9.41 -16.00
N LYS A 114 28.25 -9.27 -17.32
CA LYS A 114 29.57 -9.15 -17.93
C LYS A 114 30.31 -7.88 -17.48
N HIS A 115 29.57 -6.79 -17.27
CA HIS A 115 30.13 -5.46 -17.02
C HIS A 115 29.75 -4.87 -15.65
N TRP A 116 28.68 -5.36 -15.03
CA TRP A 116 28.12 -4.78 -13.82
C TRP A 116 27.92 -5.83 -12.73
N GLY A 117 27.78 -5.39 -11.48
CA GLY A 117 27.65 -6.31 -10.36
C GLY A 117 26.23 -6.88 -10.21
N SER A 118 25.25 -6.36 -10.95
CA SER A 118 23.91 -6.94 -11.09
C SER A 118 23.22 -6.56 -12.40
N GLY A 119 22.24 -7.37 -12.82
CA GLY A 119 21.37 -7.04 -13.96
C GLY A 119 20.58 -5.75 -13.75
N THR A 120 20.06 -5.51 -12.54
CA THR A 120 19.34 -4.28 -12.19
C THR A 120 20.25 -3.05 -12.21
N GLU A 121 21.53 -3.19 -11.80
CA GLU A 121 22.52 -2.13 -11.97
C GLU A 121 22.73 -1.82 -13.46
N GLU A 122 22.90 -2.85 -14.30
CA GLU A 122 23.08 -2.67 -15.74
C GLU A 122 21.87 -1.97 -16.39
N GLU A 123 20.66 -2.41 -16.07
CA GLU A 123 19.41 -1.79 -16.53
C GLU A 123 19.32 -0.31 -16.11
N PHE A 124 19.72 0.01 -14.88
CA PHE A 124 19.79 1.39 -14.39
C PHE A 124 20.82 2.23 -15.17
N ARG A 125 22.03 1.70 -15.40
CA ARG A 125 23.09 2.44 -16.11
C ARG A 125 22.64 2.81 -17.52
N ILE A 126 22.01 1.88 -18.22
CA ILE A 126 21.45 2.11 -19.56
C ILE A 126 20.36 3.19 -19.51
N ALA A 127 19.44 3.10 -18.56
CA ALA A 127 18.39 4.12 -18.38
C ALA A 127 18.98 5.50 -18.01
N TYR A 128 20.00 5.54 -17.16
CA TYR A 128 20.70 6.76 -16.77
C TYR A 128 21.44 7.41 -17.93
N GLU A 129 22.17 6.63 -18.73
CA GLU A 129 22.82 7.13 -19.94
C GLU A 129 21.82 7.72 -20.95
N SER A 130 20.64 7.11 -21.07
CA SER A 130 19.54 7.66 -21.88
C SER A 130 19.07 8.99 -21.31
N TRP A 131 18.81 9.04 -20.00
CA TRP A 131 18.42 10.27 -19.30
C TRP A 131 19.46 11.38 -19.42
N GLU A 132 20.75 11.07 -19.38
CA GLU A 132 21.79 12.09 -19.58
C GLU A 132 21.67 12.77 -20.96
N LYS A 133 21.38 11.97 -22.00
CA LYS A 133 21.29 12.40 -23.40
C LYS A 133 19.98 13.13 -23.71
N THR A 134 18.84 12.57 -23.31
CA THR A 134 17.50 13.04 -23.75
C THR A 134 16.63 13.57 -22.61
N LYS A 135 17.08 13.46 -21.36
CA LYS A 135 16.30 13.73 -20.15
C LYS A 135 15.09 12.82 -19.96
N THR A 136 15.08 11.68 -20.65
CA THR A 136 14.13 10.58 -20.51
C THR A 136 14.89 9.25 -20.47
N PRO A 137 14.45 8.23 -19.71
CA PRO A 137 13.25 8.20 -18.88
C PRO A 137 13.38 9.00 -17.57
N GLU A 138 12.26 9.30 -16.92
CA GLU A 138 12.28 9.73 -15.52
C GLU A 138 12.70 8.58 -14.61
N ILE A 139 13.77 8.78 -13.83
CA ILE A 139 14.39 7.73 -13.02
C ILE A 139 13.85 7.77 -11.60
N MET A 140 13.28 6.66 -11.15
CA MET A 140 12.90 6.42 -9.76
C MET A 140 13.60 5.19 -9.23
N PHE A 141 14.22 5.28 -8.06
CA PHE A 141 14.88 4.15 -7.43
C PHE A 141 14.41 3.97 -5.98
N TYR A 142 14.15 2.72 -5.59
CA TYR A 142 13.64 2.37 -4.28
C TYR A 142 14.47 1.27 -3.62
N PHE A 143 14.81 1.46 -2.36
CA PHE A 143 15.51 0.48 -1.54
C PHE A 143 14.63 -0.07 -0.44
N SER A 144 14.49 -1.40 -0.39
CA SER A 144 13.81 -2.07 0.72
C SER A 144 14.80 -2.31 1.86
N ASP A 145 14.54 -1.68 3.00
CA ASP A 145 15.15 -1.96 4.31
C ASP A 145 14.19 -2.78 5.20
N ALA A 146 13.19 -3.47 4.59
CA ALA A 146 12.31 -4.37 5.32
C ALA A 146 13.11 -5.47 6.03
N MET A 147 12.77 -5.72 7.31
CA MET A 147 13.51 -6.65 8.15
C MET A 147 13.55 -8.05 7.53
N SER A 148 14.71 -8.42 7.00
CA SER A 148 15.02 -9.79 6.58
C SER A 148 15.64 -10.53 7.75
N SER A 149 15.36 -11.84 7.89
CA SER A 149 16.03 -12.65 8.89
C SER A 149 17.55 -12.53 8.72
N LEU A 150 18.30 -12.31 9.81
CA LEU A 150 19.76 -12.21 9.77
C LEU A 150 20.41 -13.43 9.10
N SER A 151 19.78 -14.61 9.21
CA SER A 151 20.24 -15.84 8.55
C SER A 151 20.10 -15.84 7.02
N GLN A 152 19.33 -14.92 6.45
CA GLN A 152 19.08 -14.78 5.01
C GLN A 152 19.85 -13.63 4.38
N ILE A 153 20.55 -12.82 5.19
CA ILE A 153 21.33 -11.68 4.71
C ILE A 153 22.73 -12.18 4.34
N ASP A 154 23.05 -12.14 3.06
CA ASP A 154 24.41 -12.28 2.57
C ASP A 154 25.16 -10.93 2.76
N PRO A 155 26.20 -10.87 3.61
CA PRO A 155 26.94 -9.64 3.86
C PRO A 155 27.59 -9.06 2.60
N GLU A 156 28.03 -9.88 1.64
CA GLU A 156 28.67 -9.41 0.42
C GLU A 156 27.64 -8.72 -0.50
N GLN A 157 26.46 -9.31 -0.64
CA GLN A 157 25.34 -8.71 -1.39
C GLN A 157 24.91 -7.39 -0.77
N LEU A 158 24.80 -7.34 0.55
CA LEU A 158 24.45 -6.10 1.27
C LEU A 158 25.50 -5.01 1.08
N LEU A 159 26.80 -5.37 1.11
CA LEU A 159 27.89 -4.43 0.84
C LEU A 159 27.81 -3.88 -0.59
N LYS A 160 27.60 -4.72 -1.61
CA LYS A 160 27.45 -4.29 -3.02
C LYS A 160 26.24 -3.37 -3.19
N ARG A 161 25.10 -3.73 -2.59
CA ARG A 161 23.89 -2.89 -2.56
C ARG A 161 24.14 -1.52 -1.92
N ASN A 162 24.86 -1.48 -0.79
CA ASN A 162 25.19 -0.21 -0.14
C ASN A 162 26.20 0.63 -0.94
N ALA A 163 27.15 -0.01 -1.63
CA ALA A 163 28.07 0.69 -2.53
C ALA A 163 27.30 1.33 -3.70
N PHE A 164 26.41 0.57 -4.35
CA PHE A 164 25.55 1.08 -5.41
C PHE A 164 24.62 2.20 -4.93
N ARG A 165 24.05 2.08 -3.73
CA ARG A 165 23.24 3.14 -3.10
C ARG A 165 24.03 4.44 -2.91
N ASN A 166 25.32 4.37 -2.59
CA ASN A 166 26.16 5.56 -2.49
C ASN A 166 26.52 6.12 -3.87
N ASP A 167 26.82 5.25 -4.83
CA ASP A 167 27.08 5.66 -6.22
C ASP A 167 25.89 6.40 -6.84
N LEU A 168 24.64 5.97 -6.57
CA LEU A 168 23.45 6.73 -6.97
C LEU A 168 23.46 8.18 -6.45
N LYS A 169 23.94 8.41 -5.21
CA LYS A 169 24.04 9.78 -4.67
C LYS A 169 25.08 10.59 -5.42
N ASP A 170 26.22 9.98 -5.74
CA ASP A 170 27.31 10.64 -6.47
C ASP A 170 26.88 11.02 -7.90
N LEU A 171 26.01 10.21 -8.51
CA LEU A 171 25.34 10.49 -9.79
C LEU A 171 24.19 11.52 -9.69
N GLY A 172 23.87 12.01 -8.49
CA GLY A 172 22.76 12.93 -8.24
C GLY A 172 21.38 12.30 -8.34
N VAL A 173 21.27 10.97 -8.29
CA VAL A 173 19.99 10.24 -8.30
C VAL A 173 19.41 10.22 -6.90
N TYR A 174 18.27 10.89 -6.72
CA TYR A 174 17.50 10.80 -5.49
C TYR A 174 16.70 9.49 -5.45
N TYR A 175 16.88 8.71 -4.38
CA TYR A 175 16.20 7.44 -4.17
C TYR A 175 15.36 7.48 -2.90
N PHE A 176 14.36 6.60 -2.82
CA PHE A 176 13.55 6.38 -1.62
C PHE A 176 13.93 5.09 -0.91
N VAL A 177 13.68 5.06 0.40
CA VAL A 177 13.86 3.88 1.24
C VAL A 177 12.55 3.58 1.92
N TYR A 178 12.16 2.32 1.97
CA TYR A 178 10.99 1.85 2.69
C TYR A 178 11.35 0.67 3.58
N THR A 179 10.71 0.59 4.74
CA THR A 179 10.85 -0.56 5.65
C THR A 179 9.63 -1.48 5.61
N ASP A 180 8.55 -1.04 4.94
CA ASP A 180 7.28 -1.74 4.85
C ASP A 180 6.64 -1.52 3.47
N VAL A 181 5.99 -2.57 2.95
CA VAL A 181 5.37 -2.58 1.62
C VAL A 181 4.19 -1.61 1.50
N THR A 182 3.53 -1.27 2.59
CA THR A 182 2.42 -0.30 2.65
C THR A 182 2.91 1.12 2.45
N GLU A 183 4.02 1.47 3.12
CA GLU A 183 4.67 2.77 2.93
C GLU A 183 5.17 2.91 1.48
N PHE A 184 5.79 1.84 0.96
CA PHE A 184 6.18 1.78 -0.43
C PHE A 184 5.00 2.02 -1.37
N GLN A 185 3.85 1.38 -1.11
CA GLN A 185 2.65 1.56 -1.91
C GLN A 185 2.17 3.03 -1.91
N PHE A 186 2.20 3.70 -0.77
CA PHE A 186 1.81 5.11 -0.64
C PHE A 186 2.72 6.03 -1.47
N ASP A 187 4.04 5.94 -1.26
CA ASP A 187 5.02 6.77 -1.97
C ASP A 187 5.00 6.50 -3.47
N LEU A 188 5.05 5.22 -3.85
CA LEU A 188 5.11 4.82 -5.24
C LEU A 188 3.88 5.30 -6.01
N PHE A 189 2.68 5.18 -5.43
CA PHE A 189 1.46 5.70 -6.08
C PHE A 189 1.61 7.19 -6.40
N ARG A 190 2.03 7.99 -5.41
CA ARG A 190 2.21 9.44 -5.56
C ARG A 190 3.26 9.77 -6.62
N HIS A 191 4.41 9.11 -6.58
CA HIS A 191 5.53 9.34 -7.49
C HIS A 191 5.18 8.94 -8.92
N ILE A 192 4.68 7.72 -9.15
CA ILE A 192 4.31 7.23 -10.50
C ILE A 192 3.26 8.14 -11.12
N SER A 193 2.19 8.49 -10.39
CA SER A 193 1.16 9.33 -11.02
C SER A 193 1.61 10.77 -11.24
N SER A 194 2.60 11.29 -10.49
CA SER A 194 3.26 12.57 -10.84
C SER A 194 4.11 12.46 -12.12
N ALA A 195 4.91 11.40 -12.24
CA ALA A 195 5.74 11.19 -13.43
C ALA A 195 4.93 10.88 -14.69
N ILE A 196 3.84 10.12 -14.59
CA ILE A 196 2.89 9.91 -15.69
C ILE A 196 2.36 11.27 -16.17
N HIS A 197 1.92 12.12 -15.25
CA HIS A 197 1.41 13.45 -15.60
C HIS A 197 2.45 14.32 -16.31
N LYS A 198 3.71 14.27 -15.87
CA LYS A 198 4.84 14.95 -16.52
C LYS A 198 5.15 14.38 -17.90
N ALA A 199 5.16 13.05 -18.04
CA ALA A 199 5.37 12.36 -19.31
C ALA A 199 4.26 12.71 -20.32
N LEU A 200 3.00 12.74 -19.89
CA LEU A 200 1.86 13.15 -20.72
C LEU A 200 2.02 14.58 -21.25
N LYS A 201 2.34 15.54 -20.37
CA LYS A 201 2.63 16.93 -20.78
C LYS A 201 3.74 17.00 -21.83
N SER A 202 4.78 16.17 -21.72
CA SER A 202 5.86 16.13 -22.71
C SER A 202 5.42 15.55 -24.06
N LYS A 203 4.55 14.53 -24.07
CA LYS A 203 4.04 13.89 -25.29
C LYS A 203 2.95 14.70 -25.99
N GLU A 204 2.16 15.47 -25.26
CA GLU A 204 1.16 16.38 -25.85
C GLU A 204 1.79 17.48 -26.73
N ILE A 205 3.07 17.83 -26.49
CA ILE A 205 3.82 18.85 -27.24
C ILE A 205 4.38 18.31 -28.58
N GLY A 206 4.42 16.98 -28.78
CA GLY A 206 4.94 16.35 -30.01
C GLY A 206 4.06 15.19 -30.47
N LYS A 207 3.04 15.45 -31.30
CA LYS A 207 2.15 14.39 -31.80
C LYS A 207 2.70 13.67 -33.04
N SER A 208 2.67 12.33 -33.00
CA SER A 208 2.09 11.48 -34.06
C SER A 208 1.67 10.12 -33.48
N GLU A 209 0.76 9.46 -34.19
CA GLU A 209 -0.24 8.48 -33.74
C GLU A 209 0.24 7.03 -33.71
N GLU A 210 -0.38 6.19 -32.87
CA GLU A 210 -0.78 4.81 -33.20
C GLU A 210 -1.69 4.20 -32.11
N ALA A 211 -2.66 3.38 -32.52
CA ALA A 211 -3.75 2.85 -31.68
C ALA A 211 -3.69 1.32 -31.52
N ILE A 212 -4.07 0.81 -30.33
CA ILE A 212 -4.34 -0.61 -30.08
C ILE A 212 -5.61 -0.76 -29.20
N PRO A 213 -6.50 -1.75 -29.44
CA PRO A 213 -7.70 -1.99 -28.63
C PRO A 213 -7.42 -2.87 -27.40
N GLN A 214 -8.14 -2.62 -26.29
CA GLN A 214 -8.12 -3.47 -25.08
C GLN A 214 -9.29 -4.46 -25.03
N GLU A 215 -8.98 -5.69 -24.63
CA GLU A 215 -9.91 -6.80 -24.47
C GLU A 215 -10.06 -7.25 -22.99
N SER A 216 -11.30 -7.59 -22.63
CA SER A 216 -11.78 -8.49 -21.57
C SER A 216 -11.73 -8.07 -20.08
N ALA A 217 -12.94 -8.02 -19.48
CA ALA A 217 -13.43 -8.90 -18.41
C ALA A 217 -14.87 -8.47 -18.07
N ILE A 218 -15.71 -9.39 -17.57
CA ILE A 218 -17.13 -9.15 -17.21
C ILE A 218 -17.21 -7.93 -16.30
N SER A 219 -17.57 -6.79 -16.88
CA SER A 219 -17.46 -5.46 -16.30
C SER A 219 -18.86 -4.91 -16.20
N LEU A 220 -19.20 -4.27 -15.07
CA LEU A 220 -20.33 -3.35 -15.00
C LEU A 220 -20.00 -2.16 -15.92
N LYS A 221 -20.10 -2.38 -17.23
CA LYS A 221 -19.54 -1.52 -18.26
C LYS A 221 -20.00 -0.09 -18.08
N ASN A 222 -21.31 0.09 -17.86
CA ASN A 222 -21.89 1.40 -17.63
C ASN A 222 -21.41 2.06 -16.33
N TYR A 223 -21.18 1.29 -15.27
CA TYR A 223 -20.66 1.81 -14.00
C TYR A 223 -19.18 2.22 -14.13
N ASN A 224 -18.36 1.38 -14.75
CA ASN A 224 -16.95 1.70 -15.00
C ASN A 224 -16.80 2.88 -15.98
N GLU A 225 -17.66 2.96 -17.01
CA GLU A 225 -17.75 4.12 -17.89
C GLU A 225 -18.14 5.39 -17.11
N LEU A 226 -19.09 5.30 -16.17
CA LEU A 226 -19.49 6.43 -15.32
C LEU A 226 -18.33 6.92 -14.43
N LEU A 227 -17.62 6.02 -13.76
CA LEU A 227 -16.46 6.36 -12.93
C LEU A 227 -15.33 6.98 -13.76
N ALA A 228 -15.12 6.50 -14.98
CA ALA A 228 -14.12 7.09 -15.88
C ALA A 228 -14.52 8.51 -16.32
N GLN A 229 -15.81 8.73 -16.61
CA GLN A 229 -16.31 10.01 -17.12
C GLN A 229 -16.47 11.09 -16.05
N ASP A 230 -16.88 10.73 -14.83
CA ASP A 230 -17.18 11.68 -13.76
C ASP A 230 -16.17 11.55 -12.59
N PRO A 231 -15.20 12.48 -12.49
CA PRO A 231 -14.21 12.49 -11.41
C PRO A 231 -14.82 12.56 -10.01
N LEU A 232 -15.92 13.29 -9.84
CA LEU A 232 -16.52 13.50 -8.54
C LEU A 232 -17.20 12.21 -8.06
N ILE A 233 -17.93 11.54 -8.94
CA ILE A 233 -18.53 10.24 -8.64
C ILE A 233 -17.45 9.20 -8.34
N ASN A 234 -16.35 9.21 -9.10
CA ASN A 234 -15.23 8.29 -8.83
C ASN A 234 -14.58 8.53 -7.48
N ALA A 235 -14.31 9.80 -7.13
CA ALA A 235 -13.77 10.17 -5.83
C ALA A 235 -14.71 9.75 -4.67
N ILE A 236 -16.02 9.97 -4.81
CA ILE A 236 -17.02 9.51 -3.82
C ILE A 236 -16.97 7.99 -3.68
N SER A 237 -16.96 7.25 -4.80
CA SER A 237 -16.89 5.79 -4.76
C SER A 237 -15.60 5.27 -4.09
N MET A 238 -14.47 5.97 -4.26
CA MET A 238 -13.24 5.64 -3.55
C MET A 238 -13.33 5.91 -2.05
N LEU A 239 -14.00 6.98 -1.64
CA LEU A 239 -14.22 7.29 -0.22
C LEU A 239 -15.21 6.33 0.45
N ASP A 240 -16.22 5.85 -0.28
CA ASP A 240 -17.09 4.78 0.19
C ASP A 240 -16.29 3.50 0.46
N LYS A 241 -15.42 3.08 -0.47
CA LYS A 241 -14.51 1.95 -0.26
C LYS A 241 -13.57 2.17 0.92
N ALA A 242 -13.07 3.39 1.09
CA ALA A 242 -12.22 3.73 2.25
C ALA A 242 -12.98 3.56 3.57
N THR A 243 -14.27 3.89 3.57
CA THR A 243 -15.18 3.74 4.72
C THR A 243 -15.45 2.27 5.01
N ASP A 244 -15.71 1.44 3.98
CA ASP A 244 -15.90 -0.01 4.14
C ASP A 244 -14.68 -0.68 4.80
N HIS A 245 -13.48 -0.31 4.35
CA HIS A 245 -12.22 -0.79 4.93
C HIS A 245 -12.03 -0.32 6.38
N LEU A 246 -12.39 0.93 6.72
CA LEU A 246 -12.35 1.43 8.09
C LEU A 246 -13.38 0.77 9.01
N GLU A 247 -14.54 0.40 8.50
CA GLU A 247 -15.53 -0.36 9.25
C GLU A 247 -15.00 -1.76 9.58
N CYS A 248 -14.37 -2.43 8.59
CA CYS A 248 -13.70 -3.71 8.80
C CYS A 248 -12.56 -3.59 9.82
N TYR A 249 -11.72 -2.56 9.70
CA TYR A 249 -10.68 -2.23 10.67
C TYR A 249 -11.23 -2.06 12.09
N SER A 250 -12.28 -1.24 12.23
CA SER A 250 -12.93 -0.94 13.53
C SER A 250 -13.52 -2.19 14.17
N LYS A 251 -14.10 -3.09 13.35
CA LYS A 251 -14.60 -4.38 13.82
C LYS A 251 -13.47 -5.27 14.36
N ILE A 252 -12.35 -5.37 13.64
CA ILE A 252 -11.18 -6.13 14.11
C ILE A 252 -10.64 -5.56 15.43
N GLN A 253 -10.59 -4.24 15.57
CA GLN A 253 -10.18 -3.56 16.80
C GLN A 253 -11.13 -3.84 17.97
N SER A 254 -12.44 -3.81 17.73
CA SER A 254 -13.45 -4.15 18.74
C SER A 254 -13.31 -5.61 19.20
N ASP A 255 -13.15 -6.54 18.25
CA ASP A 255 -12.94 -7.96 18.55
C ASP A 255 -11.64 -8.19 19.33
N PHE A 256 -10.57 -7.46 19.01
CA PHE A 256 -9.31 -7.49 19.75
C PHE A 256 -9.49 -7.01 21.20
N THR A 257 -10.21 -5.89 21.38
CA THR A 257 -10.51 -5.32 22.70
C THR A 257 -11.31 -6.30 23.55
N ALA A 258 -12.31 -6.97 22.95
CA ALA A 258 -13.10 -8.00 23.62
C ALA A 258 -12.23 -9.20 24.06
N ASP A 259 -11.30 -9.65 23.21
CA ASP A 259 -10.37 -10.74 23.54
C ASP A 259 -9.42 -10.35 24.69
N ILE A 260 -8.90 -9.11 24.74
CA ILE A 260 -8.10 -8.62 25.87
C ILE A 260 -8.90 -8.63 27.16
N ILE A 261 -10.12 -8.09 27.13
CA ILE A 261 -10.97 -8.01 28.32
C ILE A 261 -11.30 -9.42 28.82
N LYS A 262 -11.55 -10.38 27.91
CA LYS A 262 -11.78 -11.78 28.26
C LYS A 262 -10.57 -12.39 28.95
N LEU A 263 -9.38 -12.27 28.35
CA LEU A 263 -8.15 -12.78 28.93
C LEU A 263 -7.91 -12.17 30.32
N SER A 264 -7.97 -10.84 30.44
CA SER A 264 -7.77 -10.11 31.70
C SER A 264 -8.72 -10.62 32.80
N LYS A 265 -10.01 -10.81 32.50
CA LYS A 265 -10.98 -11.37 33.46
C LYS A 265 -10.62 -12.78 33.92
N VAL A 266 -10.17 -13.64 33.00
CA VAL A 266 -9.75 -15.02 33.34
C VAL A 266 -8.53 -14.99 34.25
N LEU A 267 -7.52 -14.18 33.93
CA LEU A 267 -6.31 -14.08 34.75
C LEU A 267 -6.60 -13.58 36.16
N VAL A 268 -7.36 -12.49 36.30
CA VAL A 268 -7.72 -11.94 37.62
C VAL A 268 -8.50 -12.97 38.46
N LYS A 269 -9.43 -13.69 37.82
CA LYS A 269 -10.24 -14.72 38.50
C LYS A 269 -9.39 -15.90 38.96
N GLU A 270 -8.56 -16.45 38.07
CA GLU A 270 -7.79 -17.64 38.37
C GLU A 270 -6.60 -17.34 39.29
N HIS A 271 -6.03 -16.13 39.25
CA HIS A 271 -5.06 -15.68 40.24
C HIS A 271 -5.62 -15.76 41.68
N ARG A 272 -6.82 -15.22 41.90
CA ARG A 272 -7.53 -15.33 43.20
C ARG A 272 -7.82 -16.78 43.60
N ASN A 273 -8.09 -17.66 42.64
CA ASN A 273 -8.29 -19.08 42.90
C ASN A 273 -7.00 -19.77 43.32
N ILE A 274 -5.87 -19.42 42.71
CA ILE A 274 -4.54 -19.90 43.06
C ILE A 274 -4.20 -19.46 44.49
N GLU A 275 -4.34 -18.18 44.83
CA GLU A 275 -4.07 -17.67 46.19
C GLU A 275 -4.84 -18.46 47.26
N ARG A 276 -6.14 -18.66 47.04
CA ARG A 276 -7.00 -19.46 47.94
C ARG A 276 -6.57 -20.92 47.99
N ALA A 277 -6.19 -21.51 46.87
CA ALA A 277 -5.78 -22.92 46.81
C ALA A 277 -4.43 -23.15 47.52
N VAL A 278 -3.49 -22.21 47.40
CA VAL A 278 -2.22 -22.20 48.12
C VAL A 278 -2.45 -22.10 49.62
N GLN A 279 -3.27 -21.15 50.08
CA GLN A 279 -3.63 -20.99 51.50
C GLN A 279 -4.24 -22.26 52.11
N ASN A 280 -5.00 -23.02 51.30
CA ASN A 280 -5.66 -24.24 51.73
C ASN A 280 -4.86 -25.52 51.42
N ILE A 281 -3.62 -25.42 50.93
CA ILE A 281 -2.74 -26.55 50.58
C ILE A 281 -3.43 -27.54 49.63
N LYS A 282 -4.04 -27.02 48.54
CA LYS A 282 -4.76 -27.81 47.52
C LYS A 282 -4.02 -27.79 46.17
N PRO A 283 -2.95 -28.57 45.99
CA PRO A 283 -2.10 -28.52 44.80
C PRO A 283 -2.85 -28.83 43.49
N GLN A 284 -3.81 -29.75 43.53
CA GLN A 284 -4.64 -30.08 42.36
C GLN A 284 -5.48 -28.88 41.87
N LYS A 285 -5.91 -28.00 42.79
CA LYS A 285 -6.67 -26.80 42.42
C LYS A 285 -5.76 -25.72 41.83
N VAL A 286 -4.53 -25.61 42.32
CA VAL A 286 -3.51 -24.73 41.73
C VAL A 286 -3.24 -25.16 40.29
N GLN A 287 -2.96 -26.44 40.06
CA GLN A 287 -2.72 -26.96 38.70
C GLN A 287 -3.90 -26.69 37.77
N LYS A 288 -5.13 -26.96 38.22
CA LYS A 288 -6.34 -26.71 37.41
C LYS A 288 -6.47 -25.24 36.99
N SER A 289 -6.19 -24.29 37.89
CA SER A 289 -6.24 -22.86 37.56
C SER A 289 -5.12 -22.46 36.59
N LEU A 290 -3.93 -23.05 36.73
CA LEU A 290 -2.82 -22.84 35.79
C LEU A 290 -3.15 -23.37 34.39
N ASP A 291 -3.76 -24.55 34.29
CA ASP A 291 -4.19 -25.11 33.00
C ASP A 291 -5.22 -24.20 32.31
N ILE A 292 -6.14 -23.58 33.07
CA ILE A 292 -7.11 -22.62 32.56
C ILE A 292 -6.41 -21.36 32.03
N ILE A 293 -5.45 -20.82 32.80
CA ILE A 293 -4.65 -19.66 32.39
C ILE A 293 -3.89 -19.96 31.09
N TYR A 294 -3.19 -21.09 31.03
CA TYR A 294 -2.43 -21.51 29.86
C TYR A 294 -3.31 -21.60 28.61
N ASN A 295 -4.46 -22.29 28.72
CA ASN A 295 -5.35 -22.48 27.58
C ASN A 295 -5.95 -21.15 27.09
N GLU A 296 -6.29 -20.24 28.00
CA GLU A 296 -6.81 -18.93 27.61
C GLU A 296 -5.73 -18.06 26.96
N MET A 297 -4.51 -18.02 27.50
CA MET A 297 -3.37 -17.32 26.87
C MET A 297 -3.05 -17.89 25.48
N SER A 298 -3.02 -19.22 25.34
CA SER A 298 -2.75 -19.88 24.06
C SER A 298 -3.86 -19.62 23.02
N SER A 299 -5.12 -19.55 23.45
CA SER A 299 -6.25 -19.19 22.58
C SER A 299 -6.17 -17.73 22.14
N TYR A 300 -5.86 -16.83 23.08
CA TYR A 300 -5.70 -15.40 22.84
C TYR A 300 -4.57 -15.11 21.84
N SER A 301 -3.38 -15.69 22.05
CA SER A 301 -2.21 -15.49 21.18
C SER A 301 -2.50 -15.93 19.73
N LYS A 302 -3.11 -17.10 19.53
CA LYS A 302 -3.51 -17.59 18.19
C LYS A 302 -4.45 -16.63 17.46
N LYS A 303 -5.45 -16.08 18.16
CA LYS A 303 -6.39 -15.13 17.56
C LYS A 303 -5.71 -13.85 17.12
N ILE A 304 -4.79 -13.35 17.93
CA ILE A 304 -4.15 -12.05 17.69
C ILE A 304 -3.12 -12.10 16.59
N ALA A 305 -2.33 -13.18 16.54
CA ALA A 305 -1.41 -13.43 15.44
C ALA A 305 -2.10 -13.37 14.06
N ILE A 306 -3.37 -13.78 13.99
CA ILE A 306 -4.18 -13.73 12.75
C ILE A 306 -4.77 -12.32 12.50
N LYS A 307 -5.10 -11.58 13.57
CA LYS A 307 -5.78 -10.29 13.47
C LYS A 307 -4.84 -9.14 13.15
N ILE A 308 -3.61 -9.13 13.66
CA ILE A 308 -2.65 -8.03 13.44
C ILE A 308 -2.40 -7.78 11.94
N PRO A 309 -2.10 -8.78 11.09
CA PRO A 309 -1.89 -8.53 9.67
C PRO A 309 -3.14 -8.00 8.97
N LYS A 310 -4.32 -8.53 9.32
CA LYS A 310 -5.60 -8.07 8.74
C LYS A 310 -5.88 -6.62 9.09
N LEU A 311 -5.61 -6.25 10.34
CA LEU A 311 -5.75 -4.88 10.81
C LEU A 311 -4.88 -3.92 9.98
N SER A 312 -3.62 -4.28 9.73
CA SER A 312 -2.72 -3.51 8.86
C SER A 312 -3.23 -3.39 7.42
N ILE A 313 -3.72 -4.50 6.83
CA ILE A 313 -4.22 -4.55 5.45
C ILE A 313 -5.45 -3.65 5.27
N GLU A 314 -6.46 -3.79 6.13
CA GLU A 314 -7.69 -3.00 6.03
C GLU A 314 -7.38 -1.51 6.20
N PHE A 315 -6.51 -1.16 7.15
CA PHE A 315 -6.09 0.23 7.34
C PHE A 315 -5.39 0.80 6.11
N SER A 316 -4.40 0.07 5.59
CA SER A 316 -3.68 0.42 4.36
C SER A 316 -4.63 0.68 3.19
N ASN A 317 -5.56 -0.26 2.94
CA ASN A 317 -6.50 -0.15 1.83
C ASN A 317 -7.42 1.07 1.96
N SER A 318 -7.81 1.41 3.19
CA SER A 318 -8.55 2.65 3.44
C SER A 318 -7.73 3.89 3.09
N ILE A 319 -6.51 3.99 3.63
CA ILE A 319 -5.59 5.11 3.37
C ILE A 319 -5.34 5.28 1.87
N MET A 320 -5.08 4.18 1.16
CA MET A 320 -4.86 4.21 -0.29
C MET A 320 -6.10 4.67 -1.06
N SER A 321 -7.29 4.26 -0.64
CA SER A 321 -8.54 4.68 -1.27
C SER A 321 -8.80 6.18 -1.04
N CYS A 322 -8.55 6.67 0.18
CA CYS A 322 -8.58 8.11 0.48
C CYS A 322 -7.55 8.89 -0.34
N LEU A 323 -6.30 8.43 -0.42
CA LEU A 323 -5.24 9.08 -1.21
C LEU A 323 -5.64 9.21 -2.69
N ARG A 324 -6.17 8.13 -3.28
CA ARG A 324 -6.66 8.12 -4.65
C ARG A 324 -7.80 9.12 -4.85
N ALA A 325 -8.74 9.20 -3.90
CA ALA A 325 -9.84 10.17 -3.95
C ALA A 325 -9.34 11.61 -3.85
N ILE A 326 -8.43 11.91 -2.91
CA ILE A 326 -7.83 13.25 -2.74
C ILE A 326 -7.11 13.65 -4.03
N LYS A 327 -6.30 12.75 -4.59
CA LYS A 327 -5.60 12.99 -5.85
C LYS A 327 -6.58 13.25 -7.00
N MET A 328 -7.62 12.42 -7.12
CA MET A 328 -8.69 12.60 -8.12
C MET A 328 -9.32 13.99 -8.03
N LEU A 329 -9.64 14.46 -6.82
CA LEU A 329 -10.24 15.77 -6.60
C LEU A 329 -9.29 16.91 -6.96
N LYS A 330 -8.01 16.80 -6.55
CA LYS A 330 -6.97 17.80 -6.84
C LYS A 330 -6.67 17.92 -8.33
N ASP A 331 -6.41 16.80 -9.00
CA ASP A 331 -6.05 16.77 -10.42
C ASP A 331 -7.18 17.33 -11.31
N ASN A 332 -8.42 17.34 -10.82
CA ASN A 332 -9.60 17.85 -11.52
C ASN A 332 -10.12 19.20 -10.98
N ASN A 333 -9.43 19.85 -10.02
CA ASN A 333 -9.84 21.10 -9.37
C ASN A 333 -11.26 21.04 -8.77
N LEU A 334 -11.58 19.96 -8.05
CA LEU A 334 -12.92 19.70 -7.48
C LEU A 334 -12.99 19.84 -5.95
N GLU A 335 -11.94 20.37 -5.32
CA GLU A 335 -11.86 20.53 -3.86
C GLU A 335 -13.00 21.40 -3.30
N ASP A 336 -13.47 22.40 -4.05
CA ASP A 336 -14.63 23.24 -3.65
C ASP A 336 -15.96 22.48 -3.64
N LYS A 337 -16.09 21.45 -4.49
CA LYS A 337 -17.32 20.64 -4.59
C LYS A 337 -17.38 19.54 -3.54
N MET A 338 -16.23 19.13 -3.03
CA MET A 338 -16.11 18.15 -1.96
C MET A 338 -15.03 18.61 -0.97
N PRO A 339 -15.42 19.41 0.05
CA PRO A 339 -14.47 19.92 1.03
C PRO A 339 -13.78 18.77 1.76
N LEU A 340 -12.45 18.76 1.73
CA LEU A 340 -11.63 17.71 2.37
C LEU A 340 -11.48 17.90 3.90
N THR A 341 -12.06 18.95 4.47
CA THR A 341 -11.96 19.29 5.90
C THR A 341 -12.58 18.23 6.80
N GLY A 342 -13.71 17.65 6.40
CA GLY A 342 -14.34 16.54 7.13
C GLY A 342 -13.47 15.28 7.16
N ILE A 343 -12.70 15.04 6.09
CA ILE A 343 -11.75 13.94 6.01
C ILE A 343 -10.58 14.18 6.98
N SER A 344 -10.01 15.39 7.00
CA SER A 344 -8.93 15.77 7.93
C SER A 344 -9.36 15.60 9.39
N TYR A 345 -10.54 16.10 9.76
CA TYR A 345 -11.07 15.97 11.11
C TYR A 345 -11.20 14.50 11.54
N ASN A 346 -11.81 13.66 10.69
CA ASN A 346 -11.97 12.23 10.98
C ASN A 346 -10.63 11.49 11.09
N MET A 347 -9.62 11.89 10.30
CA MET A 347 -8.27 11.35 10.43
C MET A 347 -7.62 11.73 11.76
N GLY A 348 -7.80 12.98 12.22
CA GLY A 348 -7.34 13.44 13.53
C GLY A 348 -7.97 12.67 14.69
N GLU A 349 -9.28 12.44 14.64
CA GLU A 349 -10.00 11.62 15.62
C GLU A 349 -9.50 10.17 15.62
N THR A 350 -9.35 9.58 14.43
CA THR A 350 -8.81 8.22 14.27
C THR A 350 -7.42 8.11 14.87
N ARG A 351 -6.52 9.06 14.56
CA ARG A 351 -5.18 9.14 15.12
C ARG A 351 -5.19 9.17 16.65
N THR A 352 -6.08 9.96 17.25
CA THR A 352 -6.23 10.07 18.71
C THR A 352 -6.72 8.76 19.33
N ALA A 353 -7.67 8.08 18.68
CA ALA A 353 -8.15 6.77 19.10
C ALA A 353 -7.04 5.70 19.06
N LEU A 354 -6.22 5.69 18.01
CA LEU A 354 -5.08 4.76 17.89
C LEU A 354 -4.04 4.97 18.99
N LYS A 355 -3.68 6.23 19.28
CA LYS A 355 -2.76 6.58 20.37
C LYS A 355 -3.30 6.11 21.73
N SER A 356 -4.60 6.28 21.96
CA SER A 356 -5.26 5.84 23.19
C SER A 356 -5.22 4.32 23.33
N LEU A 357 -5.44 3.57 22.24
CA LEU A 357 -5.34 2.11 22.24
C LEU A 357 -3.93 1.62 22.55
N ILE A 358 -2.90 2.24 21.96
CA ILE A 358 -1.49 1.94 22.26
C ILE A 358 -1.21 2.16 23.74
N GLY A 359 -1.68 3.28 24.31
CA GLY A 359 -1.55 3.58 25.74
C GLY A 359 -2.21 2.50 26.63
N ALA A 360 -3.41 2.04 26.24
CA ALA A 360 -4.12 0.98 26.96
C ALA A 360 -3.35 -0.34 26.93
N ILE A 361 -2.85 -0.79 25.77
CA ILE A 361 -2.06 -2.03 25.64
C ILE A 361 -0.82 -1.97 26.55
N LYS A 362 -0.06 -0.87 26.49
CA LYS A 362 1.14 -0.65 27.30
C LYS A 362 0.85 -0.64 28.81
N THR A 363 -0.35 -0.21 29.22
CA THR A 363 -0.74 -0.17 30.63
C THR A 363 -1.09 -1.55 31.19
N ILE A 364 -1.62 -2.45 30.36
CA ILE A 364 -2.03 -3.79 30.80
C ILE A 364 -0.82 -4.75 30.80
N GLU A 365 0.18 -4.51 29.95
CA GLU A 365 1.38 -5.36 29.83
C GLU A 365 2.07 -5.66 31.19
N PRO A 366 2.34 -4.69 32.09
CA PRO A 366 2.91 -4.99 33.41
C PRO A 366 1.99 -5.82 34.31
N ALA A 367 0.66 -5.63 34.21
CA ALA A 367 -0.31 -6.41 34.99
C ALA A 367 -0.38 -7.88 34.55
N PHE A 368 0.02 -8.19 33.32
CA PHE A 368 0.24 -9.56 32.85
C PHE A 368 1.54 -10.18 33.37
N MET A 369 2.52 -9.35 33.73
CA MET A 369 3.83 -9.82 34.22
C MET A 369 3.78 -10.31 35.66
N ASP A 370 2.88 -9.77 36.48
CA ASP A 370 2.79 -10.11 37.89
C ASP A 370 2.31 -11.57 38.11
N GLY A 371 3.08 -12.37 38.85
CA GLY A 371 2.81 -13.80 39.13
C GLY A 371 3.96 -14.77 38.82
N SER A 372 3.89 -16.01 39.32
CA SER A 372 5.02 -16.95 39.36
C SER A 372 5.59 -17.32 37.98
N ASP A 373 6.85 -16.95 37.74
CA ASP A 373 7.63 -17.37 36.56
C ASP A 373 8.24 -18.78 36.71
N ASP A 374 7.95 -19.44 37.83
CA ASP A 374 8.47 -20.78 38.17
C ASP A 374 7.90 -21.90 37.29
N ILE A 375 6.85 -21.61 36.51
CA ILE A 375 6.20 -22.57 35.62
C ILE A 375 6.53 -22.23 34.18
N LEU A 376 7.36 -23.07 33.57
CA LEU A 376 7.93 -22.85 32.24
C LEU A 376 6.86 -22.58 31.16
N ASP A 377 5.79 -23.36 31.12
CA ASP A 377 4.74 -23.21 30.09
C ASP A 377 4.00 -21.86 30.19
N ILE A 378 3.73 -21.42 31.42
CA ILE A 378 3.10 -20.12 31.66
C ILE A 378 4.05 -18.99 31.28
N LYS A 379 5.33 -19.11 31.64
CA LYS A 379 6.37 -18.15 31.26
C LYS A 379 6.49 -18.01 29.75
N ILE A 380 6.49 -19.11 29.01
CA ILE A 380 6.52 -19.11 27.54
C ILE A 380 5.28 -18.42 26.98
N GLN A 381 4.07 -18.72 27.48
CA GLN A 381 2.85 -18.08 27.00
C GLN A 381 2.84 -16.56 27.28
N LYS A 382 3.32 -16.12 28.46
CA LYS A 382 3.51 -14.68 28.75
C LYS A 382 4.40 -14.02 27.70
N GLN A 383 5.56 -14.61 27.40
CA GLN A 383 6.50 -14.07 26.40
C GLN A 383 5.88 -13.97 25.00
N ILE A 384 5.11 -14.98 24.57
CA ILE A 384 4.40 -14.95 23.28
C ILE A 384 3.38 -13.81 23.25
N VAL A 385 2.60 -13.65 24.32
CA VAL A 385 1.59 -12.57 24.42
C VAL A 385 2.25 -11.19 24.35
N ILE A 386 3.37 -11.00 25.04
CA ILE A 386 4.17 -9.76 25.00
C ILE A 386 4.64 -9.46 23.58
N ALA A 387 5.26 -10.43 22.92
CA ALA A 387 5.76 -10.24 21.55
C ALA A 387 4.61 -9.82 20.61
N LEU A 388 3.44 -10.45 20.72
CA LEU A 388 2.26 -10.08 19.92
C LEU A 388 1.69 -8.70 20.28
N HIS A 389 1.76 -8.28 21.54
CA HIS A 389 1.40 -6.89 21.92
C HIS A 389 2.35 -5.88 21.33
N GLN A 390 3.65 -6.17 21.32
CA GLN A 390 4.67 -5.33 20.68
C GLN A 390 4.45 -5.23 19.17
N ASP A 391 4.17 -6.35 18.51
CA ASP A 391 3.82 -6.39 17.07
C ASP A 391 2.56 -5.56 16.76
N LEU A 392 1.53 -5.68 17.61
CA LEU A 392 0.32 -4.86 17.45
C LEU A 392 0.62 -3.37 17.64
N VAL A 393 1.36 -3.00 18.68
CA VAL A 393 1.75 -1.60 18.91
C VAL A 393 2.56 -1.07 17.73
N SER A 394 3.46 -1.87 17.17
CA SER A 394 4.20 -1.54 15.95
C SER A 394 3.26 -1.27 14.77
N SER A 395 2.31 -2.18 14.51
CA SER A 395 1.31 -2.02 13.45
C SER A 395 0.45 -0.76 13.63
N LEU A 396 -0.02 -0.48 14.85
CA LEU A 396 -0.81 0.73 15.15
C LEU A 396 0.00 2.01 14.97
N ASN A 397 1.29 2.01 15.31
CA ASN A 397 2.16 3.15 15.04
C ASN A 397 2.35 3.37 13.53
N LYS A 398 2.46 2.31 12.73
CA LYS A 398 2.55 2.45 11.27
C LYS A 398 1.25 3.00 10.68
N SER A 399 0.09 2.60 11.20
CA SER A 399 -1.20 3.22 10.86
C SER A 399 -1.23 4.72 11.17
N ILE A 400 -0.70 5.14 12.33
CA ILE A 400 -0.58 6.57 12.67
C ILE A 400 0.35 7.30 11.70
N GLU A 401 1.48 6.71 11.33
CA GLU A 401 2.42 7.30 10.37
C GLU A 401 1.77 7.51 8.98
N LEU A 402 1.02 6.51 8.51
CA LEU A 402 0.28 6.60 7.24
C LEU A 402 -0.81 7.67 7.28
N LEU A 403 -1.50 7.82 8.41
CA LEU A 403 -2.45 8.92 8.62
C LEU A 403 -1.75 10.28 8.56
N ASP A 404 -0.66 10.43 9.31
CA ASP A 404 0.09 11.69 9.37
C ASP A 404 0.59 12.08 7.97
N ARG A 405 1.02 11.10 7.16
CA ARG A 405 1.40 11.31 5.75
C ARG A 405 0.22 11.71 4.87
N LEU A 406 -0.92 11.05 5.02
CA LEU A 406 -2.13 11.38 4.25
C LEU A 406 -2.67 12.77 4.62
N MET A 407 -2.61 13.15 5.89
CA MET A 407 -2.99 14.49 6.36
C MET A 407 -2.09 15.58 5.76
N ASN A 408 -0.79 15.31 5.55
CA ASN A 408 0.11 16.25 4.86
C ASN A 408 -0.21 16.41 3.36
N GLU A 409 -0.93 15.46 2.77
CA GLU A 409 -1.42 15.58 1.40
C GLU A 409 -2.73 16.39 1.34
N LEU A 410 -3.33 16.79 2.47
CA LEU A 410 -4.48 17.70 2.49
C LEU A 410 -3.99 19.16 2.56
N PRO A 411 -4.74 20.12 1.98
CA PRO A 411 -4.37 21.52 2.11
C PRO A 411 -4.33 21.94 3.59
N ASP A 412 -3.26 22.66 3.98
CA ASP A 412 -3.16 23.32 5.29
C ASP A 412 -4.26 24.37 5.38
N ASN A 413 -5.44 24.00 5.88
CA ASN A 413 -6.48 24.82 6.51
C ASN A 413 -7.77 23.99 6.63
N VAL A 414 -8.05 23.46 7.82
CA VAL A 414 -8.94 24.12 8.80
C VAL A 414 -8.44 23.77 10.20
#